data_AF-A0A438G0K0-F1
#
_entry.id   AF-A0A438G0K0-F1
#
_cell.length_a   1.000
_cell.length_b   1.000
_cell.length_c   1.000
_cell.angle_alpha   90.00
_cell.angle_beta   90.00
_cell.angle_gamma   90.00
#
_symmetry.space_group_name_H-M   'P 1'
#
loop_
_entity.id
_entity.type
_entity.pdbx_description
1 polymer ?
#
loop_
_entity_poly.entity_id
_entity_poly.type
_entity_poly.pdbx_seq_one_letter_code
_entity_poly.pdbx_strand_id
1 'polypeptide(L)'
;MEGDLKRVLAHETGLEPKEQRLLFRGKEKENDECLHMVGVKEMSKVILLEDPASKEKKLEEMKKDQGILKAYEAVALVRVEVDKLSEKIVALERAVRGGNKVVDKEFVVLTELLMVQLLQLDTIEADGEAKVQRRIEVCRIQSFVDTLDNLKARNSNPFNSSTNAVSVTTKWVAFESGIGSLSAPTPLQSSTKITQEWELFD
;
A
#
# COMPACT_ATOMS: atom_id res chain seq x y z
N MET A 1 40.87 -24.11 -15.73
CA MET A 1 40.71 -22.83 -16.45
C MET A 1 39.64 -23.02 -17.49
N GLU A 2 38.41 -23.15 -17.02
CA GLU A 2 37.21 -23.38 -17.83
C GLU A 2 36.51 -22.01 -17.89
N GLY A 3 36.31 -21.46 -19.09
CA GLY A 3 35.65 -20.15 -19.28
C GLY A 3 36.54 -18.91 -19.42
N ASP A 4 37.87 -19.04 -19.52
CA ASP A 4 38.77 -17.87 -19.68
C ASP A 4 38.43 -17.04 -20.93
N LEU A 5 38.15 -17.70 -22.07
CA LEU A 5 37.81 -16.98 -23.30
C LEU A 5 36.50 -16.20 -23.16
N LYS A 6 35.46 -16.78 -22.55
CA LYS A 6 34.19 -16.07 -22.36
C LYS A 6 34.33 -14.89 -21.40
N ARG A 7 35.18 -15.01 -20.38
CA ARG A 7 35.49 -13.89 -19.46
C ARG A 7 36.28 -12.78 -20.14
N VAL A 8 37.27 -13.12 -20.97
CA VAL A 8 38.04 -12.14 -21.76
C VAL A 8 37.12 -11.44 -22.75
N LEU A 9 36.30 -12.20 -23.49
CA LEU A 9 35.30 -11.65 -24.40
C LEU A 9 34.25 -10.81 -23.66
N ALA A 10 33.91 -11.14 -22.41
CA ALA A 10 32.97 -10.33 -21.64
C ALA A 10 33.53 -8.94 -21.35
N HIS A 11 34.83 -8.83 -21.05
CA HIS A 11 35.49 -7.55 -20.86
C HIS A 11 35.59 -6.73 -22.16
N GLU A 12 35.82 -7.39 -23.31
CA GLU A 12 35.96 -6.70 -24.60
C GLU A 12 34.62 -6.34 -25.26
N THR A 13 33.60 -7.18 -25.08
CA THR A 13 32.30 -7.05 -25.78
C THR A 13 31.17 -6.57 -24.87
N GLY A 14 31.35 -6.61 -23.55
CA GLY A 14 30.34 -6.26 -22.56
C GLY A 14 29.23 -7.30 -22.37
N LEU A 15 29.25 -8.41 -23.11
CA LEU A 15 28.28 -9.50 -22.95
C LEU A 15 28.70 -10.43 -21.81
N GLU A 16 27.80 -10.75 -20.89
CA GLU A 16 28.15 -11.72 -19.84
C GLU A 16 28.45 -13.10 -20.44
N PRO A 17 29.32 -13.93 -19.81
CA PRO A 17 29.65 -15.26 -20.31
C PRO A 17 28.43 -16.15 -20.64
N LYS A 18 27.32 -15.96 -19.92
CA LYS A 18 26.06 -16.69 -20.12
C LYS A 18 25.29 -16.25 -21.37
N GLU A 19 25.58 -15.06 -21.89
CA GLU A 19 24.92 -14.45 -23.06
C GLU A 19 25.71 -14.70 -24.35
N GLN A 20 26.89 -15.30 -24.23
CA GLN A 20 27.81 -15.54 -25.33
C GLN A 20 27.65 -16.95 -25.90
N ARG A 21 27.28 -17.05 -27.18
CA ARG A 21 27.30 -18.28 -27.97
C ARG A 21 28.52 -18.27 -28.88
N LEU A 22 29.41 -19.24 -28.69
CA LEU A 22 30.65 -19.35 -29.47
C LEU A 22 30.50 -20.45 -30.53
N LEU A 23 30.87 -20.13 -31.77
CA LEU A 23 30.97 -21.10 -32.85
C LEU A 23 32.43 -21.26 -33.29
N PHE A 24 32.87 -22.52 -33.34
CA PHE A 24 34.14 -22.90 -33.92
C PHE A 24 33.89 -23.92 -35.04
N ARG A 25 34.37 -23.63 -36.25
CA ARG A 25 34.15 -24.45 -37.47
C ARG A 25 32.68 -24.80 -37.72
N GLY A 26 31.77 -23.87 -37.46
CA GLY A 26 30.33 -24.05 -37.69
C GLY A 26 29.62 -24.91 -36.63
N LYS A 27 30.32 -25.34 -35.57
CA LYS A 27 29.72 -26.02 -34.42
C LYS A 27 29.61 -25.06 -33.24
N GLU A 28 28.42 -24.98 -32.66
CA GLU A 28 28.17 -24.30 -31.41
C GLU A 28 28.87 -25.03 -30.26
N LYS A 29 29.43 -24.24 -29.34
CA LYS A 29 30.15 -24.70 -28.16
C LYS A 29 29.47 -24.25 -26.89
N GLU A 30 29.23 -25.21 -26.01
CA GLU A 30 28.51 -25.01 -24.75
C GLU A 30 29.43 -24.36 -23.69
N ASN A 31 28.84 -23.85 -22.62
CA ASN A 31 29.59 -23.16 -21.55
C ASN A 31 30.62 -24.04 -20.85
N ASP A 32 30.35 -25.35 -20.79
CA ASP A 32 31.15 -26.31 -20.02
C ASP A 32 32.21 -27.01 -20.87
N GLU A 33 32.37 -26.63 -22.15
CA GLU A 33 33.32 -27.27 -23.05
C GLU A 33 34.66 -26.53 -23.10
N CYS A 34 35.70 -27.18 -22.58
CA CYS A 34 37.08 -26.70 -22.64
C CYS A 34 37.60 -26.59 -24.09
N LEU A 35 37.83 -25.37 -24.59
CA LEU A 35 38.26 -25.05 -25.96
C LEU A 35 39.50 -25.83 -26.45
N HIS A 36 40.42 -26.17 -25.54
CA HIS A 36 41.62 -26.96 -25.86
C HIS A 36 41.28 -28.39 -26.28
N MET A 37 40.21 -28.98 -25.75
CA MET A 37 39.71 -30.30 -26.15
C MET A 37 39.03 -30.27 -27.52
N VAL A 38 38.61 -29.09 -27.99
CA VAL A 38 37.93 -28.89 -29.27
C VAL A 38 38.90 -28.54 -30.40
N GLY A 39 40.21 -28.50 -30.12
CA GLY A 39 41.23 -28.20 -31.12
C GLY A 39 41.33 -26.72 -31.51
N VAL A 40 40.83 -25.82 -30.67
CA VAL A 40 41.11 -24.38 -30.78
C VAL A 40 42.59 -24.17 -30.45
N LYS A 41 43.33 -23.68 -31.43
CA LYS A 41 44.77 -23.36 -31.33
C LYS A 41 45.00 -21.87 -31.50
N GLU A 42 46.23 -21.42 -31.28
CA GLU A 42 46.68 -20.09 -31.67
C GLU A 42 46.30 -19.77 -33.12
N MET A 43 45.83 -18.54 -33.38
CA MET A 43 45.29 -18.07 -34.68
C MET A 43 43.98 -18.73 -35.16
N SER A 44 43.30 -19.51 -34.32
CA SER A 44 41.97 -20.04 -34.65
C SER A 44 40.92 -18.93 -34.66
N LYS A 45 40.06 -18.93 -35.68
CA LYS A 45 38.91 -18.02 -35.76
C LYS A 45 37.72 -18.61 -35.02
N VAL A 46 37.16 -17.85 -34.09
CA VAL A 46 35.93 -18.16 -33.36
C VAL A 46 34.91 -17.07 -33.67
N ILE A 47 33.66 -17.45 -33.89
CA ILE A 47 32.56 -16.49 -34.11
C ILE A 47 31.80 -16.37 -32.80
N LEU A 48 31.64 -15.13 -32.31
CA LEU A 48 30.79 -14.82 -31.17
C LEU A 48 29.43 -14.36 -31.67
N LEU A 49 28.37 -14.98 -31.15
CA LEU A 49 26.99 -14.58 -31.30
C LEU A 49 26.39 -14.29 -29.92
N GLU A 50 25.46 -13.34 -29.85
CA GLU A 50 24.66 -13.12 -28.65
C GLU A 50 23.51 -14.14 -28.60
N ASP A 51 23.25 -14.70 -27.42
CA ASP A 51 22.16 -15.64 -27.20
C ASP A 51 20.79 -14.95 -27.39
N PRO A 52 19.93 -15.41 -28.32
CA PRO A 52 18.57 -14.88 -28.45
C PRO A 52 17.76 -14.93 -27.15
N ALA A 53 17.99 -15.91 -26.27
CA ALA A 53 17.31 -15.98 -24.98
C ALA A 53 17.73 -14.83 -24.03
N SER A 54 18.99 -14.39 -24.08
CA SER A 54 19.46 -13.22 -23.33
C SER A 54 18.80 -11.93 -23.83
N LYS A 55 18.67 -11.77 -25.15
CA LYS A 55 17.99 -10.59 -25.74
C LYS A 55 16.53 -10.49 -25.31
N GLU A 56 15.82 -11.61 -25.33
CA GLU A 56 14.42 -11.66 -24.89
C GLU A 56 14.30 -11.32 -23.40
N LYS A 57 15.17 -11.89 -22.56
CA LYS A 57 15.21 -11.62 -21.13
C LYS A 57 15.46 -10.12 -20.82
N LYS A 58 16.47 -9.51 -21.46
CA LYS A 58 16.74 -8.06 -21.32
C LYS A 58 15.55 -7.21 -21.73
N LEU A 59 14.89 -7.56 -22.84
CA LEU A 59 13.71 -6.84 -23.30
C LEU A 59 12.54 -6.97 -22.32
N GLU A 60 12.35 -8.14 -21.72
CA GLU A 60 11.32 -8.38 -20.71
C GLU A 60 11.61 -7.58 -19.42
N GLU A 61 12.85 -7.56 -18.96
CA GLU A 61 13.29 -6.75 -17.81
C GLU A 61 13.03 -5.26 -18.05
N MET A 62 13.43 -4.72 -19.21
CA MET A 62 13.14 -3.32 -19.56
C MET A 62 11.64 -3.01 -19.59
N LYS A 63 10.80 -3.94 -20.05
CA LYS A 63 9.35 -3.78 -20.04
C LYS A 63 8.78 -3.77 -18.61
N LYS A 64 9.30 -4.63 -17.73
CA LYS A 64 8.92 -4.65 -16.31
C LYS A 64 9.28 -3.34 -15.63
N ASP A 65 10.51 -2.86 -15.83
CA ASP A 65 10.97 -1.58 -15.28
C ASP A 65 10.13 -0.41 -15.79
N GLN A 66 9.82 -0.39 -17.10
CA GLN A 66 8.92 0.61 -17.67
C GLN A 66 7.51 0.53 -17.09
N GLY A 67 6.99 -0.68 -16.84
CA GLY A 67 5.71 -0.90 -16.17
C GLY A 67 5.69 -0.33 -14.76
N ILE A 68 6.74 -0.57 -13.98
CA ILE A 68 6.89 -0.05 -12.61
C ILE A 68 6.94 1.49 -12.62
N LEU A 69 7.72 2.08 -13.53
CA LEU A 69 7.81 3.54 -13.67
C LEU A 69 6.45 4.17 -14.03
N LYS A 70 5.72 3.57 -14.97
CA LYS A 70 4.38 4.03 -15.35
C LYS A 70 3.39 3.94 -14.19
N ALA A 71 3.42 2.85 -13.42
CA ALA A 71 2.57 2.69 -12.24
C ALA A 71 2.90 3.74 -11.16
N TYR A 72 4.19 4.01 -10.93
CA TYR A 72 4.63 5.04 -9.99
C TYR A 72 4.17 6.44 -10.42
N GLU A 73 4.32 6.78 -11.71
CA GLU A 73 3.86 8.05 -12.27
C GLU A 73 2.33 8.20 -12.17
N ALA A 74 1.57 7.15 -12.47
CA ALA A 74 0.11 7.16 -12.34
C ALA A 74 -0.33 7.41 -10.88
N VAL A 75 0.33 6.79 -9.90
CA VAL A 75 0.06 7.07 -8.47
C VAL A 75 0.41 8.51 -8.13
N ALA A 76 1.50 9.06 -8.67
CA ALA A 76 1.87 10.46 -8.47
C ALA A 76 0.86 11.45 -9.06
N LEU A 77 0.20 11.12 -10.17
CA LEU A 77 -0.88 11.95 -10.72
C LEU A 77 -2.10 11.96 -9.80
N VAL A 78 -2.50 10.80 -9.28
CA VAL A 78 -3.60 10.72 -8.30
C VAL A 78 -3.27 11.55 -7.04
N ARG A 79 -2.04 11.49 -6.55
CA ARG A 79 -1.59 12.30 -5.40
C ARG A 79 -1.87 13.78 -5.56
N VAL A 80 -1.56 14.33 -6.73
CA VAL A 80 -1.78 15.75 -7.03
C VAL A 80 -3.27 16.11 -6.93
N GLU A 81 -4.17 15.24 -7.41
CA GLU A 81 -5.61 15.47 -7.27
C GLU A 81 -6.08 15.31 -5.81
N VAL A 82 -5.55 14.32 -5.07
CA VAL A 82 -5.83 14.16 -3.64
C VAL A 82 -5.33 15.37 -2.83
N ASP A 83 -4.17 15.96 -3.19
CA ASP A 83 -3.65 17.18 -2.56
C ASP A 83 -4.65 18.34 -2.73
N LYS A 84 -5.13 18.57 -3.96
CA LYS A 84 -6.15 19.59 -4.23
C LYS A 84 -7.45 19.36 -3.46
N LEU A 85 -7.89 18.11 -3.34
CA LEU A 85 -9.06 17.77 -2.54
C LEU A 85 -8.81 18.03 -1.05
N SER A 86 -7.62 17.71 -0.55
CA SER A 86 -7.24 17.97 0.84
C SER A 86 -7.30 19.47 1.18
N GLU A 87 -6.86 20.35 0.28
CA GLU A 87 -6.94 21.80 0.49
C GLU A 87 -8.39 22.27 0.63
N LYS A 88 -9.30 21.72 -0.18
CA LYS A 88 -10.74 21.99 -0.08
C LYS A 88 -11.32 21.50 1.24
N ILE A 89 -10.92 20.31 1.71
CA ILE A 89 -11.36 19.76 3.01
C ILE A 89 -10.87 20.64 4.16
N VAL A 90 -9.61 21.11 4.10
CA VAL A 90 -9.06 22.01 5.13
C VAL A 90 -9.79 23.36 5.12
N ALA A 91 -10.10 23.92 3.95
CA ALA A 91 -10.90 25.15 3.86
C ALA A 91 -12.31 24.96 4.43
N LEU A 92 -12.94 23.82 4.11
CA LEU A 92 -14.24 23.42 4.63
C LEU A 92 -14.23 23.24 6.15
N GLU A 93 -13.21 22.57 6.69
CA GLU A 93 -13.02 22.40 8.13
C GLU A 93 -12.95 23.76 8.85
N ARG A 94 -12.16 24.70 8.31
CA ARG A 94 -12.07 26.05 8.89
C ARG A 94 -13.41 26.76 8.89
N ALA A 95 -14.20 26.64 7.82
CA ALA A 95 -15.53 27.24 7.75
C ALA A 95 -16.47 26.66 8.83
N VAL A 96 -16.52 25.33 8.96
CA VAL A 96 -17.35 24.64 9.97
C VAL A 96 -16.89 25.00 11.40
N ARG A 97 -15.57 25.02 11.67
CA ARG A 97 -15.04 25.44 12.98
C ARG A 97 -15.31 26.91 13.28
N GLY A 98 -15.36 27.76 12.26
CA GLY A 98 -15.76 29.17 12.36
C GLY A 98 -17.25 29.37 12.65
N GLY A 99 -18.05 28.30 12.71
CA GLY A 99 -19.48 28.35 12.98
C GLY A 99 -20.34 28.60 11.74
N ASN A 100 -19.74 28.65 10.54
CA ASN A 100 -20.49 28.77 9.31
C ASN A 100 -21.23 27.46 9.02
N LYS A 101 -22.53 27.56 8.72
CA LYS A 101 -23.32 26.42 8.31
C LYS A 101 -23.01 26.09 6.85
N VAL A 102 -22.38 24.95 6.62
CA VAL A 102 -22.07 24.49 5.26
C VAL A 102 -23.20 23.59 4.75
N VAL A 103 -23.49 23.65 3.44
CA VAL A 103 -24.54 22.85 2.81
C VAL A 103 -24.10 21.38 2.73
N ASP A 104 -24.98 20.46 3.12
CA ASP A 104 -24.68 19.01 3.14
C ASP A 104 -24.19 18.47 1.79
N LYS A 105 -24.63 19.07 0.69
CA LYS A 105 -24.19 18.72 -0.67
C LYS A 105 -22.68 18.88 -0.86
N GLU A 106 -22.04 19.85 -0.22
CA GLU A 106 -20.60 20.07 -0.36
C GLU A 106 -19.79 18.91 0.23
N PHE A 107 -20.23 18.36 1.37
CA PHE A 107 -19.63 17.16 1.96
C PHE A 107 -19.80 15.95 1.04
N VAL A 108 -21.01 15.75 0.51
CA VAL A 108 -21.31 14.64 -0.42
C VAL A 108 -20.42 14.71 -1.66
N VAL A 109 -20.30 15.88 -2.29
CA VAL A 109 -19.47 16.06 -3.48
C VAL A 109 -17.98 15.79 -3.19
N LEU A 110 -17.44 16.26 -2.05
CA LEU A 110 -16.04 15.98 -1.69
C LEU A 110 -15.80 14.50 -1.42
N THR A 111 -16.72 13.82 -0.72
CA THR A 111 -16.61 12.37 -0.50
C THR A 111 -16.66 11.61 -1.82
N GLU A 112 -17.58 11.95 -2.74
CA GLU A 112 -17.64 11.34 -4.07
C GLU A 112 -16.34 11.54 -4.86
N LEU A 113 -15.76 12.75 -4.85
CA LEU A 113 -14.49 13.01 -5.52
C LEU A 113 -13.34 12.20 -4.93
N LEU A 114 -13.29 12.01 -3.62
CA LEU A 114 -12.32 11.11 -2.96
C LEU A 114 -12.54 9.65 -3.35
N MET A 115 -13.80 9.20 -3.44
CA MET A 115 -14.13 7.84 -3.90
C MET A 115 -13.66 7.60 -5.34
N VAL A 116 -13.80 8.60 -6.22
CA VAL A 116 -13.27 8.51 -7.59
C VAL A 116 -11.75 8.30 -7.59
N GLN A 117 -11.00 8.99 -6.71
CA GLN A 117 -9.55 8.79 -6.60
C GLN A 117 -9.20 7.38 -6.11
N LEU A 118 -9.98 6.79 -5.19
CA LEU A 118 -9.78 5.39 -4.76
C LEU A 118 -9.99 4.41 -5.92
N LEU A 119 -11.05 4.58 -6.71
CA LEU A 119 -11.31 3.73 -7.88
C LEU A 119 -10.19 3.87 -8.93
N GLN A 120 -9.63 5.08 -9.08
CA GLN A 120 -8.46 5.29 -9.93
C GLN A 120 -7.23 4.55 -9.41
N LEU A 121 -6.96 4.59 -8.10
CA LEU A 121 -5.86 3.81 -7.50
C LEU A 121 -6.07 2.31 -7.70
N ASP A 122 -7.29 1.79 -7.55
CA ASP A 122 -7.59 0.37 -7.73
C ASP A 122 -7.35 -0.12 -9.17
N THR A 123 -7.48 0.78 -10.14
CA THR A 123 -7.21 0.48 -11.55
C THR A 123 -5.71 0.40 -11.86
N ILE A 124 -4.85 1.01 -11.03
CA ILE A 124 -3.40 1.00 -11.25
C ILE A 124 -2.82 -0.33 -10.80
N GLU A 125 -2.42 -1.16 -11.77
CA GLU A 125 -1.59 -2.33 -11.51
C GLU A 125 -0.18 -1.89 -11.11
N ALA A 126 0.21 -2.21 -9.86
CA ALA A 126 1.49 -1.80 -9.30
C ALA A 126 2.11 -2.94 -8.49
N ASP A 127 3.43 -3.11 -8.63
CA ASP A 127 4.23 -4.03 -7.83
C ASP A 127 5.39 -3.28 -7.14
N GLY A 128 6.03 -3.94 -6.17
CA GLY A 128 7.15 -3.39 -5.41
C GLY A 128 6.83 -2.03 -4.76
N GLU A 129 7.72 -1.05 -4.96
CA GLU A 129 7.59 0.29 -4.38
C GLU A 129 6.32 1.03 -4.84
N ALA A 130 5.94 0.93 -6.11
CA ALA A 130 4.74 1.59 -6.63
C ALA A 130 3.47 1.11 -5.90
N LYS A 131 3.43 -0.17 -5.50
CA LYS A 131 2.33 -0.75 -4.71
C LYS A 131 2.29 -0.18 -3.29
N VAL A 132 3.45 0.06 -2.68
CA VAL A 132 3.56 0.70 -1.36
C VAL A 132 3.02 2.12 -1.42
N GLN A 133 3.45 2.90 -2.42
CA GLN A 133 2.98 4.27 -2.63
C GLN A 133 1.45 4.33 -2.85
N ARG A 134 0.90 3.40 -3.64
CA ARG A 134 -0.55 3.27 -3.85
C ARG A 134 -1.30 3.02 -2.53
N ARG A 135 -0.79 2.12 -1.66
CA ARG A 135 -1.41 1.84 -0.35
C ARG A 135 -1.38 3.05 0.58
N ILE A 136 -0.28 3.80 0.59
CA ILE A 136 -0.16 5.04 1.38
C ILE A 136 -1.26 6.02 0.97
N GLU A 137 -1.49 6.22 -0.32
CA GLU A 137 -2.54 7.13 -0.79
C GLU A 137 -3.94 6.63 -0.49
N VAL A 138 -4.20 5.32 -0.60
CA VAL A 138 -5.48 4.75 -0.14
C VAL A 138 -5.72 5.09 1.34
N CYS A 139 -4.73 4.86 2.22
CA CYS A 139 -4.85 5.21 3.63
C CYS A 139 -5.07 6.71 3.86
N ARG A 140 -4.38 7.55 3.07
CA ARG A 140 -4.51 9.01 3.14
C ARG A 140 -5.92 9.47 2.77
N ILE A 141 -6.46 8.94 1.67
CA ILE A 141 -7.82 9.25 1.22
C ILE A 141 -8.85 8.80 2.25
N GLN A 142 -8.72 7.59 2.82
CA GLN A 142 -9.64 7.10 3.85
C GLN A 142 -9.65 8.03 5.08
N SER A 143 -8.48 8.49 5.53
CA SER A 143 -8.39 9.48 6.62
C SER A 143 -9.11 10.80 6.30
N PHE A 144 -9.06 11.25 5.04
CA PHE A 144 -9.80 12.44 4.62
C PHE A 144 -11.32 12.21 4.57
N VAL A 145 -11.77 11.01 4.20
CA VAL A 145 -13.19 10.63 4.24
C VAL A 145 -13.69 10.63 5.68
N ASP A 146 -12.96 10.00 6.60
CA ASP A 146 -13.29 10.01 8.03
C ASP A 146 -13.36 11.46 8.58
N THR A 147 -12.46 12.32 8.14
CA THR A 147 -12.46 13.74 8.51
C THR A 147 -13.73 14.43 8.01
N LEU A 148 -14.14 14.21 6.76
CA LEU A 148 -15.37 14.77 6.20
C LEU A 148 -16.61 14.30 6.94
N ASP A 149 -16.69 13.02 7.31
CA ASP A 149 -17.84 12.48 8.05
C ASP A 149 -17.94 13.10 9.45
N ASN A 150 -16.80 13.26 10.13
CA ASN A 150 -16.74 13.97 11.40
C ASN A 150 -17.16 15.44 11.28
N LEU A 151 -16.70 16.13 10.22
CA LEU A 151 -17.10 17.51 9.96
C LEU A 151 -18.59 17.64 9.64
N LYS A 152 -19.15 16.69 8.89
CA LYS A 152 -20.59 16.65 8.58
C LYS A 152 -21.42 16.48 9.84
N ALA A 153 -21.02 15.56 10.74
CA ALA A 153 -21.68 15.37 12.03
C ALA A 153 -21.63 16.65 12.90
N ARG A 154 -20.47 17.31 12.97
CA ARG A 154 -20.30 18.59 13.67
C ARG A 154 -21.09 19.73 13.05
N ASN A 155 -21.18 19.77 11.72
CA ASN A 155 -21.96 20.76 10.98
C ASN A 155 -23.46 20.62 11.29
N SER A 156 -23.96 19.40 11.49
CA SER A 156 -25.35 19.15 11.92
C SER A 156 -25.60 19.50 13.38
N ASN A 157 -24.62 19.29 14.27
CA ASN A 157 -24.74 19.51 15.71
C ASN A 157 -23.56 20.34 16.27
N PRO A 158 -23.55 21.68 16.06
CA PRO A 158 -22.39 22.53 16.38
C PRO A 158 -22.07 22.64 17.89
N PHE A 159 -23.01 22.29 18.78
CA PHE A 159 -22.86 22.45 20.23
C PHE A 159 -22.27 21.24 20.98
N ASN A 160 -21.96 20.11 20.32
CA ASN A 160 -21.52 18.90 21.03
C ASN A 160 -19.98 18.80 21.24
N SER A 161 -19.26 19.91 21.21
CA SER A 161 -17.81 19.98 21.42
C SER A 161 -17.49 20.34 22.88
N SER A 162 -17.54 19.33 23.76
CA SER A 162 -16.95 19.27 25.12
C SER A 162 -16.54 20.59 25.80
N THR A 163 -17.41 21.15 26.64
CA THR A 163 -17.01 21.93 27.82
C THR A 163 -17.94 21.57 28.98
N ASN A 164 -17.39 20.86 29.97
CA ASN A 164 -17.97 20.53 31.28
C ASN A 164 -19.43 20.05 31.27
N ALA A 165 -19.60 18.73 31.13
CA ALA A 165 -20.81 18.08 31.59
C ALA A 165 -20.95 18.30 33.11
N VAL A 166 -21.71 19.31 33.49
CA VAL A 166 -22.29 19.39 34.83
C VAL A 166 -23.20 18.19 34.95
N SER A 167 -22.78 17.19 35.71
CA SER A 167 -23.62 16.08 36.10
C SER A 167 -24.80 16.63 36.91
N VAL A 168 -25.93 16.87 36.24
CA VAL A 168 -27.20 17.04 36.94
C VAL A 168 -27.56 15.67 37.49
N THR A 169 -27.16 15.41 38.74
CA THR A 169 -27.65 14.25 39.49
C THR A 169 -29.13 14.49 39.79
N THR A 170 -29.99 14.09 38.87
CA THR A 170 -31.41 13.90 39.15
C THR A 170 -31.52 12.70 40.09
N LYS A 171 -31.49 12.99 41.38
CA LYS A 171 -31.75 12.04 42.46
C LYS A 171 -33.24 11.70 42.38
N TRP A 172 -33.58 10.55 41.79
CA TRP A 172 -34.91 9.99 41.91
C TRP A 172 -35.13 9.64 43.39
N VAL A 173 -35.90 10.48 44.10
CA VAL A 173 -36.50 10.04 45.36
C VAL A 173 -37.70 9.20 44.98
N ALA A 174 -37.51 7.88 44.99
CA ALA A 174 -38.62 6.94 44.92
C ALA A 174 -39.51 7.17 46.14
N PHE A 175 -40.75 7.62 45.91
CA PHE A 175 -41.79 7.58 46.93
C PHE A 175 -42.33 6.15 46.97
N GLU A 176 -41.74 5.33 47.83
CA GLU A 176 -42.35 4.09 48.30
C GLU A 176 -42.23 4.05 49.82
N SER A 177 -43.20 4.67 50.50
CA SER A 177 -43.53 4.32 51.88
C SER A 177 -44.72 3.38 51.87
N GLY A 178 -44.45 2.12 51.51
CA GLY A 178 -45.20 0.97 51.98
C GLY A 178 -44.48 0.42 53.22
N ILE A 179 -45.19 0.37 54.33
CA ILE A 179 -44.70 -0.14 55.61
C ILE A 179 -44.39 -1.64 55.48
N GLY A 180 -43.31 -2.11 56.11
CA GLY A 180 -43.15 -3.54 56.42
C GLY A 180 -41.80 -4.15 56.09
N SER A 181 -40.81 -3.86 56.94
CA SER A 181 -39.99 -4.83 57.67
C SER A 181 -39.47 -6.08 56.93
N LEU A 182 -38.14 -6.25 56.88
CA LEU A 182 -37.42 -7.20 57.74
C LEU A 182 -35.88 -7.08 57.49
N SER A 183 -35.15 -7.22 58.59
CA SER A 183 -33.70 -7.19 58.85
C SER A 183 -32.72 -7.66 57.76
N ALA A 184 -31.59 -6.94 57.67
CA ALA A 184 -30.40 -7.25 56.86
C ALA A 184 -29.49 -8.35 57.44
N PRO A 185 -28.65 -8.98 56.59
CA PRO A 185 -27.22 -9.00 56.90
C PRO A 185 -26.28 -8.60 55.73
N THR A 186 -25.21 -7.94 56.16
CA THR A 186 -23.84 -7.61 55.68
C THR A 186 -23.32 -8.15 54.33
N PRO A 187 -22.52 -7.34 53.59
CA PRO A 187 -21.94 -7.70 52.29
C PRO A 187 -20.72 -8.64 52.43
N LEU A 188 -20.64 -9.67 51.60
CA LEU A 188 -19.42 -10.43 51.38
C LEU A 188 -18.93 -10.31 49.93
N GLN A 189 -17.64 -10.02 49.82
CA GLN A 189 -16.82 -10.00 48.62
C GLN A 189 -16.76 -11.38 47.94
N SER A 190 -16.68 -11.42 46.62
CA SER A 190 -16.00 -12.43 45.76
C SER A 190 -16.15 -11.96 44.30
N SER A 191 -15.12 -11.48 43.59
CA SER A 191 -14.00 -12.20 42.96
C SER A 191 -14.42 -13.38 42.08
N THR A 192 -14.49 -13.18 40.77
CA THR A 192 -14.29 -14.19 39.72
C THR A 192 -13.80 -13.46 38.45
N LYS A 193 -12.49 -13.48 38.17
CA LYS A 193 -11.78 -14.41 37.27
C LYS A 193 -12.44 -14.59 35.90
N ILE A 194 -11.81 -13.95 34.92
CA ILE A 194 -11.87 -14.21 33.49
C ILE A 194 -11.44 -15.66 33.22
N THR A 195 -12.25 -16.39 32.46
CA THR A 195 -11.84 -17.63 31.80
C THR A 195 -12.02 -17.45 30.30
N GLN A 196 -10.90 -17.52 29.58
CA GLN A 196 -10.85 -17.72 28.13
C GLN A 196 -11.38 -19.12 27.82
N GLU A 197 -12.29 -19.21 26.85
CA GLU A 197 -12.58 -20.45 26.15
C GLU A 197 -12.33 -20.19 24.66
N TRP A 198 -11.20 -20.71 24.19
CA TRP A 198 -10.87 -20.92 22.78
C TRP A 198 -11.09 -22.41 22.51
N GLU A 199 -11.62 -22.74 21.32
CA GLU A 199 -11.77 -24.04 20.63
C GLU A 199 -13.19 -24.11 20.04
N LEU A 200 -13.51 -24.54 18.82
CA LEU A 200 -12.80 -25.22 17.74
C LEU A 200 -13.61 -24.94 16.45
N PHE A 201 -12.93 -24.74 15.33
CA PHE A 201 -13.53 -24.74 13.99
C PHE A 201 -13.69 -26.18 13.50
N ASP A 202 -14.85 -26.51 12.95
CA ASP A 202 -15.04 -27.53 11.90
C ASP A 202 -15.22 -26.83 10.56
#